data_AF-A0A227J0W6-F1
#
_entry.id   AF-A0A227J0W6-F1
#
_cell.length_a   1.000
_cell.length_b   1.000
_cell.length_c   1.000
_cell.angle_alpha   90.00
_cell.angle_beta   90.00
_cell.angle_gamma   90.00
#
_symmetry.space_group_name_H-M   'P 1'
#
loop_
_entity.id
_entity.type
_entity.pdbx_description
1 polymer ?
#
loop_
_entity_poly.entity_id
_entity_poly.type
_entity_poly.pdbx_seq_one_letter_code
_entity_poly.pdbx_strand_id
1 'polypeptide(L)'
;PYHTFIGRTEAVNDVDIMPRVGGELTAIHFKDGDMVEKGQLLFEIDDRPYKAALAYAKASLQKAKAQLVQTTRDAERVKKLIKDKSI
;
A
#
# COMPACT_ATOMS: atom_id res chain seq x y z
N PRO A 1 36.66 34.99 -37.66
CA PRO A 1 36.51 35.00 -36.18
C PRO A 1 35.62 33.84 -35.71
N TYR A 2 36.21 32.82 -35.10
CA TYR A 2 35.49 31.70 -34.49
C TYR A 2 35.22 32.04 -33.02
N HIS A 3 33.94 32.05 -32.65
CA HIS A 3 33.51 32.27 -31.26
C HIS A 3 33.22 30.91 -30.63
N THR A 4 34.01 30.53 -29.63
CA THR A 4 33.78 29.30 -28.85
C THR A 4 32.86 29.64 -27.69
N PHE A 5 31.67 29.06 -27.68
CA PHE A 5 30.75 29.11 -26.55
C PHE A 5 30.88 27.82 -25.75
N ILE A 6 31.07 27.93 -24.44
CA ILE A 6 31.08 26.80 -23.52
C ILE A 6 29.63 26.54 -23.15
N GLY A 7 29.01 25.52 -23.76
CA GLY A 7 27.67 25.08 -23.40
C GLY A 7 27.74 24.06 -22.25
N ARG A 8 27.09 24.36 -21.13
CA ARG A 8 26.84 23.38 -20.07
C ARG A 8 25.44 22.84 -20.25
N THR A 9 25.32 21.55 -20.55
CA THR A 9 24.05 20.85 -20.61
C THR A 9 23.73 20.30 -19.22
N GLU A 10 22.59 20.67 -18.67
CA GLU A 10 22.04 20.09 -17.44
C GLU A 10 20.74 19.36 -17.78
N ALA A 11 20.42 18.31 -17.03
CA ALA A 11 19.18 17.57 -17.23
C ALA A 11 17.99 18.50 -17.00
N VAL A 12 17.06 18.55 -17.97
CA VAL A 12 15.87 19.42 -17.88
C VAL A 12 14.96 18.98 -16.72
N ASN A 13 14.96 17.69 -16.38
CA ASN A 13 14.27 17.14 -15.23
C ASN A 13 15.19 16.13 -14.54
N ASP A 14 15.61 16.45 -13.32
CA ASP A 14 16.24 15.51 -12.41
C ASP A 14 15.22 15.13 -11.33
N VAL A 15 15.05 13.83 -11.08
CA VAL A 15 14.05 13.33 -10.13
C VAL A 15 14.69 12.26 -9.26
N ASP A 16 14.87 12.58 -7.98
CA ASP A 16 15.25 11.60 -6.98
C ASP A 16 14.11 10.61 -6.75
N ILE A 17 14.37 9.34 -7.04
CA ILE A 17 13.41 8.26 -6.83
C ILE A 17 13.52 7.76 -5.39
N MET A 18 12.57 8.18 -4.56
CA MET A 18 12.48 7.71 -3.18
C MET A 18 11.40 6.63 -3.03
N PRO A 19 11.70 5.48 -2.41
CA PRO A 19 10.70 4.47 -2.14
C PRO A 19 9.67 5.03 -1.13
N ARG A 20 8.37 4.86 -1.43
CA ARG A 20 7.27 5.31 -0.56
C ARG A 20 7.11 4.46 0.71
N VAL A 21 7.76 3.29 0.75
CA VAL A 21 7.66 2.31 1.84
C VAL A 21 9.07 1.81 2.17
N GLY A 22 9.37 1.59 3.45
CA GLY A 22 10.66 1.05 3.87
C GLY A 22 10.70 -0.47 3.71
N GLY A 23 11.80 -1.04 3.22
CA GLY A 23 11.92 -2.48 3.10
C GLY A 23 13.21 -2.89 2.44
N GLU A 24 13.47 -4.18 2.44
CA GLU A 24 14.62 -4.75 1.74
C GLU A 24 14.37 -4.71 0.23
N LEU A 25 15.36 -4.21 -0.51
CA LEU A 25 15.32 -4.19 -1.96
C LEU A 25 15.57 -5.60 -2.49
N THR A 26 14.61 -6.15 -3.22
CA THR A 26 14.67 -7.49 -3.79
C THR A 26 15.25 -7.51 -5.19
N ALA A 27 15.04 -6.45 -5.97
CA ALA A 27 15.60 -6.33 -7.32
C ALA A 27 15.76 -4.87 -7.78
N ILE A 28 16.77 -4.64 -8.61
CA ILE A 28 16.97 -3.43 -9.41
C ILE A 28 16.76 -3.82 -10.87
N HIS A 29 15.87 -3.10 -11.55
CA HIS A 29 15.39 -3.42 -12.90
C HIS A 29 15.91 -2.46 -13.98
N PHE A 30 16.94 -1.67 -13.67
CA PHE A 30 17.60 -0.76 -14.61
C PHE A 30 19.13 -0.75 -14.39
N LYS A 31 19.88 -0.25 -15.38
CA LYS A 31 21.31 0.03 -15.26
C LYS A 31 21.57 1.53 -15.23
N ASP A 32 22.68 1.93 -14.62
CA ASP A 32 23.09 3.33 -14.59
C ASP A 32 23.22 3.90 -16.00
N GLY A 33 22.48 4.97 -16.28
CA GLY A 33 22.43 5.62 -17.59
C GLY A 33 21.35 5.08 -18.55
N ASP A 34 20.55 4.09 -18.14
CA ASP A 34 19.41 3.64 -18.94
C ASP A 34 18.31 4.71 -19.03
N MET A 35 17.72 4.84 -20.22
CA MET A 35 16.55 5.67 -20.42
C MET A 35 15.32 4.93 -19.90
N VAL A 36 14.65 5.48 -18.89
CA VAL A 36 13.49 4.87 -18.23
C VAL A 36 12.22 5.66 -18.51
N GLU A 37 11.10 4.95 -18.68
CA GLU A 37 9.80 5.57 -18.92
C GLU A 37 8.97 5.69 -17.65
N LYS A 38 8.00 6.62 -17.65
CA LYS A 38 7.08 6.81 -16.52
C LYS A 38 6.27 5.53 -16.27
N GLY A 39 6.38 4.99 -15.06
CA GLY A 39 5.65 3.79 -14.64
C GLY A 39 6.41 2.49 -14.86
N GLN A 40 7.62 2.55 -15.42
CA GLN A 40 8.52 1.40 -15.47
C GLN A 40 8.87 0.94 -14.05
N LEU A 41 8.89 -0.37 -13.83
CA LEU A 41 9.37 -0.95 -12.59
C LEU A 41 10.88 -0.77 -12.54
N LEU A 42 11.37 -0.02 -11.55
CA LEU A 42 12.80 0.25 -11.38
C LEU A 42 13.36 -0.47 -10.16
N PHE A 43 12.57 -0.54 -9.09
CA PHE A 43 12.95 -1.13 -7.82
C PHE A 43 11.83 -2.02 -7.32
N GLU A 44 12.20 -3.20 -6.84
CA GLU A 44 11.28 -4.13 -6.20
C GLU A 44 11.62 -4.21 -4.71
N ILE A 45 10.61 -4.05 -3.86
CA ILE A 45 10.74 -4.14 -2.40
C ILE A 45 10.07 -5.43 -1.96
N ASP A 46 10.67 -6.14 -1.00
CA ASP A 46 10.06 -7.35 -0.44
C ASP A 46 8.64 -7.07 0.08
N ASP A 47 7.66 -7.66 -0.60
CA ASP A 47 6.25 -7.44 -0.32
C ASP A 47 5.66 -8.40 0.72
N ARG A 48 6.42 -9.40 1.19
CA ARG A 48 5.97 -10.39 2.18
C ARG A 48 5.44 -9.76 3.48
N PRO A 49 6.16 -8.82 4.15
CA PRO A 49 5.63 -8.19 5.36
C PRO A 49 4.36 -7.37 5.08
N TYR A 50 4.29 -6.72 3.92
CA TYR A 50 3.14 -5.93 3.50
C TYR A 50 1.91 -6.80 3.21
N LYS A 51 2.09 -7.93 2.51
CA LYS A 51 1.03 -8.92 2.26
C LYS A 51 0.53 -9.54 3.57
N ALA A 52 1.45 -9.87 4.49
CA ALA A 52 1.09 -10.40 5.80
C ALA A 52 0.27 -9.38 6.62
N ALA A 53 0.70 -8.12 6.67
CA ALA A 53 -0.04 -7.05 7.35
C ALA A 53 -1.43 -6.83 6.73
N LEU A 54 -1.53 -6.85 5.41
CA LEU A 54 -2.81 -6.75 4.70
C LEU A 54 -3.74 -7.93 5.02
N ALA A 55 -3.21 -9.15 5.03
CA ALA A 55 -3.97 -10.35 5.37
C ALA A 55 -4.50 -10.29 6.81
N TYR A 56 -3.65 -9.87 7.76
CA TYR A 56 -4.03 -9.67 9.15
C TYR A 56 -5.13 -8.62 9.30
N ALA A 57 -4.99 -7.46 8.65
CA ALA A 57 -6.00 -6.40 8.67
C ALA A 57 -7.35 -6.87 8.11
N LYS A 58 -7.33 -7.63 7.01
CA LYS A 58 -8.54 -8.24 6.42
C LYS A 58 -9.19 -9.24 7.38
N ALA A 59 -8.40 -10.10 8.02
CA ALA A 59 -8.92 -11.07 8.99
C ALA A 59 -9.56 -10.37 10.20
N SER A 60 -8.90 -9.33 10.72
CA SER A 60 -9.43 -8.51 11.82
C SER A 60 -10.76 -7.84 11.45
N LEU A 61 -10.85 -7.28 10.23
CA LEU A 61 -12.09 -6.70 9.72
C LEU A 61 -13.22 -7.75 9.64
N GLN A 62 -12.93 -8.96 9.15
CA GLN A 62 -13.95 -10.02 9.07
C GLN A 62 -14.40 -10.49 10.45
N LYS A 63 -13.48 -10.62 11.41
CA LYS A 63 -13.82 -10.92 12.80
C LYS A 63 -14.73 -9.86 13.40
N ALA A 64 -14.42 -8.58 13.20
CA ALA A 64 -15.24 -7.47 13.69
C ALA A 64 -16.64 -7.49 13.07
N LYS A 65 -16.76 -7.77 11.76
CA LYS A 65 -18.05 -7.92 11.07
C LYS A 65 -18.87 -9.09 11.62
N ALA A 66 -18.24 -10.24 11.83
CA ALA A 66 -18.91 -11.40 12.41
C ALA A 66 -19.41 -11.11 13.82
N GLN A 67 -18.60 -10.44 14.65
CA GLN A 67 -18.97 -10.04 16.00
C GLN A 67 -20.16 -9.06 15.98
N LEU A 68 -20.15 -8.08 15.06
CA LEU A 68 -21.26 -7.14 14.91
C LEU A 68 -22.56 -7.89 14.62
N VAL A 69 -22.55 -8.80 13.64
CA VAL A 69 -23.73 -9.59 13.27
C VAL A 69 -24.22 -10.43 14.45
N GLN A 70 -23.32 -11.08 15.19
CA GLN A 70 -23.68 -11.87 16.36
C GLN A 70 -24.31 -11.01 17.44
N THR A 71 -23.67 -9.91 17.81
CA THR A 71 -24.17 -8.98 18.84
C THR A 71 -25.52 -8.38 18.45
N THR A 72 -25.72 -8.05 17.17
CA THR A 72 -27.02 -7.57 16.67
C THR A 72 -28.10 -8.64 16.84
N ARG A 73 -27.83 -9.89 16.45
CA ARG A 73 -28.78 -11.01 16.63
C ARG A 73 -29.10 -11.25 18.10
N ASP A 74 -28.10 -11.22 18.98
CA ASP A 74 -28.31 -11.38 20.41
C ASP A 74 -29.15 -10.25 21.00
N ALA A 75 -28.89 -9.00 20.61
CA ALA A 75 -29.68 -7.85 21.03
C ALA A 75 -31.13 -7.96 20.55
N GLU A 76 -31.37 -8.38 19.31
CA GLU A 76 -32.72 -8.63 18.77
C GLU A 76 -33.45 -9.74 19.54
N ARG A 77 -32.75 -10.83 19.84
CA ARG A 77 -33.30 -11.96 20.60
C ARG A 77 -33.70 -11.53 22.01
N VAL A 78 -32.83 -10.81 22.71
CA VAL A 78 -33.13 -10.27 24.06
C VAL A 78 -34.32 -9.31 24.01
N LYS A 79 -34.38 -8.41 23.03
CA LYS A 79 -35.53 -7.51 22.85
C LYS A 79 -36.85 -8.26 22.67
N LYS A 80 -36.86 -9.36 21.89
CA LYS A 80 -38.06 -10.20 21.72
C LYS A 80 -38.46 -10.87 23.03
N LEU A 81 -37.51 -11.47 23.76
CA LEU A 81 -37.77 -12.15 25.04
C LEU A 81 -38.38 -11.20 26.09
N ILE A 82 -37.90 -9.96 26.17
CA ILE A 82 -38.48 -8.95 27.07
C ILE A 82 -39.90 -8.58 26.66
N LYS A 83 -40.17 -8.45 25.36
CA LYS A 83 -41.49 -8.09 24.83
C LYS A 83 -42.53 -9.20 25.08
N ASP A 84 -42.11 -10.45 25.01
CA ASP A 84 -42.97 -11.62 25.17
C ASP A 84 -43.26 -11.97 26.65
N LYS A 85 -42.89 -11.12 27.63
CA LYS A 85 -43.19 -11.27 29.07
C LYS A 85 -42.84 -12.66 29.65
N SER A 86 -41.72 -13.26 29.22
CA SER A 86 -41.26 -14.57 29.73
C SER A 86 -40.08 -14.47 30.70
N ILE A 87 -40.03 -13.41 31.51
CA ILE A 87 -39.18 -13.29 32.70
C ILE A 87 -40.01 -12.64 33.80
#